data_AF-A0A2G9MQM0-F1
#
_entry.id   AF-A0A2G9MQM0-F1
#
_cell.length_a   1.000
_cell.length_b   1.000
_cell.length_c   1.000
_cell.angle_alpha   90.00
_cell.angle_beta   90.00
_cell.angle_gamma   90.00
#
_symmetry.space_group_name_H-M   'P 1'
#
loop_
_entity.id
_entity.type
_entity.pdbx_description
1 polymer ?
#
loop_
_entity_poly.entity_id
_entity_poly.type
_entity_poly.pdbx_seq_one_letter_code
_entity_poly.pdbx_strand_id
1 'polypeptide(L)'
;MKPFGGNTGLYALVAFAFAVLSITSPGALALITFITPWFFVVIFIGFFILFILMMFGLKHSDLKAGARSEFRIWPIIFAILILLFGLGNAFGQQTLNQGTGSTGTGTTSTSGTDTSVTTTDNLTVGNNGAPGTPDETATDNFGNNVLNTLVNPQVLGMIVVMLIGAFAMFLLTKSWIDND
;
A
#
# COMPACT_ATOMS: atom_id res chain seq x y z
N MET A 1 13.56 29.32 19.32
CA MET A 1 14.41 28.62 20.30
C MET A 1 14.54 27.17 19.86
N LYS A 2 15.75 26.64 19.66
CA LYS A 2 15.96 25.21 19.40
C LYS A 2 15.82 24.50 20.76
N PRO A 3 14.76 23.72 21.02
CA PRO A 3 14.49 23.15 22.35
C PRO A 3 15.51 22.10 22.77
N PHE A 4 16.31 21.62 21.82
CA PHE A 4 17.45 20.76 22.07
C PHE A 4 18.63 21.40 21.36
N GLY A 5 19.65 21.80 22.13
CA GLY A 5 20.89 22.37 21.60
C GLY A 5 21.48 21.46 20.52
N GLY A 6 22.27 22.01 19.60
CA GLY A 6 22.75 21.37 18.36
C GLY A 6 23.67 20.13 18.51
N ASN A 7 23.41 19.27 19.49
CA ASN A 7 24.06 18.00 19.71
C ASN A 7 23.50 16.96 18.75
N THR A 8 24.21 16.78 17.63
CA THR A 8 23.99 15.71 16.63
C THR A 8 23.85 14.33 17.27
N GLY A 9 24.50 14.07 18.41
CA GLY A 9 24.42 12.81 19.13
C GLY A 9 23.04 12.46 19.68
N LEU A 10 22.27 13.44 20.16
CA LEU A 10 20.93 13.18 20.69
C LEU A 10 19.97 12.79 19.56
N TYR A 11 20.05 13.47 18.41
CA TYR A 11 19.26 13.14 17.23
C TYR A 11 19.58 11.74 16.69
N ALA A 12 20.86 11.35 16.69
CA ALA A 12 21.27 10.01 16.28
C ALA A 12 20.72 8.92 17.21
N LEU A 13 20.71 9.14 18.53
CA LEU A 13 20.17 8.19 19.49
C LEU A 13 18.65 8.04 19.36
N VAL A 14 17.94 9.14 19.15
CA VAL A 14 16.47 9.11 18.92
C VAL A 14 16.15 8.42 17.60
N ALA A 15 16.89 8.71 16.52
CA ALA A 15 16.69 8.05 15.22
C ALA A 15 16.98 6.54 15.30
N PHE A 16 18.03 6.14 16.03
CA PHE A 16 18.34 4.73 16.28
C PHE A 16 17.24 4.02 17.07
N ALA A 17 16.76 4.63 18.15
CA ALA A 17 15.64 4.09 18.92
C ALA A 17 14.38 3.92 18.06
N PHE A 18 14.09 4.89 17.18
CA PHE A 18 12.97 4.80 16.25
C PHE A 18 13.15 3.69 15.21
N ALA A 19 14.36 3.47 14.71
CA ALA A 19 14.67 2.37 13.79
C ALA A 19 14.47 1.00 14.45
N VAL A 20 14.92 0.84 15.70
CA VAL A 20 14.75 -0.41 16.48
C VAL A 20 13.29 -0.66 16.83
N LEU A 21 12.53 0.38 17.17
CA LEU A 21 11.08 0.25 17.36
C LEU A 21 10.36 -0.12 16.07
N SER A 22 10.76 0.49 14.95
CA SER A 22 10.14 0.25 13.65
C SER A 22 10.35 -1.20 13.18
N ILE A 23 11.55 -1.77 13.32
CA ILE A 23 11.85 -3.14 12.86
C ILE A 23 11.08 -4.22 13.64
N THR A 24 10.65 -3.92 14.86
CA THR A 24 9.90 -4.86 15.71
C THR A 24 8.41 -4.91 15.34
N SER A 25 7.91 -3.96 14.54
CA SER A 25 6.53 -3.96 14.10
C SER A 25 6.29 -5.06 13.04
N PRO A 26 5.28 -5.94 13.21
CA PRO A 26 4.93 -6.94 12.21
C PRO A 26 4.63 -6.33 10.84
N GLY A 27 4.01 -5.14 10.81
CA GLY A 27 3.71 -4.43 9.56
C GLY A 27 4.97 -3.93 8.85
N ALA A 28 5.95 -3.42 9.61
CA ALA A 28 7.23 -3.01 9.04
C ALA A 28 8.03 -4.22 8.51
N LEU A 29 7.99 -5.35 9.24
CA LEU A 29 8.66 -6.57 8.81
C LEU A 29 8.05 -7.12 7.52
N ALA A 30 6.70 -7.14 7.43
CA ALA A 30 5.98 -7.50 6.20
C ALA A 30 6.38 -6.59 5.02
N LEU A 31 6.43 -5.28 5.25
CA LEU A 31 6.87 -4.30 4.26
C LEU A 31 8.31 -4.57 3.78
N ILE A 32 9.24 -4.80 4.70
CA ILE A 32 10.65 -5.10 4.37
C ILE A 32 10.74 -6.37 3.54
N THR A 33 10.13 -7.47 3.99
CA THR A 33 10.16 -8.75 3.27
C THR A 33 9.54 -8.66 1.88
N PHE A 34 8.59 -7.75 1.69
CA PHE A 34 8.00 -7.47 0.38
C PHE A 34 8.92 -6.64 -0.52
N ILE A 35 9.53 -5.57 0.00
CA ILE A 35 10.36 -4.62 -0.77
C ILE A 35 11.71 -5.25 -1.15
N THR A 36 12.33 -6.03 -0.26
CA THR A 36 13.67 -6.62 -0.45
C THR A 36 13.87 -7.37 -1.77
N PRO A 37 13.01 -8.33 -2.18
CA PRO A 37 13.21 -9.07 -3.43
C PRO A 37 13.18 -8.15 -4.66
N TRP A 38 12.32 -7.13 -4.69
CA TRP A 38 12.25 -6.19 -5.81
C TRP A 38 13.48 -5.30 -5.90
N PHE A 39 13.97 -4.81 -4.75
CA PHE A 39 15.23 -4.06 -4.70
C PHE A 39 16.42 -4.89 -5.17
N PHE A 40 16.46 -6.16 -4.77
CA PHE A 40 17.48 -7.10 -5.23
C PHE A 40 17.45 -7.24 -6.76
N VAL A 41 16.27 -7.43 -7.35
CA VAL A 41 16.10 -7.52 -8.81
C VAL A 41 16.58 -6.24 -9.51
N VAL A 42 16.21 -5.06 -9.02
CA VAL A 42 16.64 -3.77 -9.62
C VAL A 42 18.16 -3.60 -9.55
N ILE A 43 18.77 -3.89 -8.39
CA ILE A 43 20.23 -3.82 -8.22
C ILE A 43 20.91 -4.81 -9.16
N PHE A 44 20.39 -6.03 -9.24
CA PHE A 44 20.95 -7.08 -10.08
C PHE A 44 20.89 -6.71 -11.57
N ILE A 45 19.74 -6.22 -12.05
CA ILE A 45 19.58 -5.74 -13.42
C ILE A 45 20.47 -4.53 -13.69
N GLY A 46 20.52 -3.56 -12.77
CA GLY A 46 21.38 -2.39 -12.90
C GLY A 46 22.86 -2.77 -12.99
N PHE A 47 23.29 -3.74 -12.19
CA PHE A 47 24.64 -4.30 -12.25
C PHE A 47 24.92 -4.99 -13.59
N PHE A 48 23.97 -5.79 -14.11
CA PHE A 48 24.09 -6.43 -15.42
C PHE A 48 24.19 -5.43 -16.57
N ILE A 49 23.38 -4.37 -16.54
CA ILE A 49 23.44 -3.29 -17.53
C ILE A 49 24.83 -2.64 -17.49
N LEU A 50 25.32 -2.29 -16.30
CA LEU A 50 26.68 -1.75 -16.13
C LEU A 50 27.74 -2.71 -16.66
N PHE A 51 27.61 -4.00 -16.40
CA PHE A 51 28.54 -5.02 -16.86
C PHE A 51 28.58 -5.12 -18.39
N ILE A 52 27.43 -5.11 -19.05
CA ILE A 52 27.33 -5.11 -20.52
C ILE A 52 27.94 -3.85 -21.11
N LEU A 53 27.63 -2.68 -20.53
CA LEU A 53 28.23 -1.41 -20.94
C LEU A 53 29.77 -1.43 -20.80
N MET A 54 30.26 -2.05 -19.73
CA MET A 54 31.69 -2.23 -19.50
C MET A 54 32.32 -3.23 -20.49
N MET A 55 31.61 -4.29 -20.88
CA MET A 55 32.03 -5.21 -21.94
C MET A 55 32.12 -4.52 -23.30
N PHE A 56 31.26 -3.55 -23.58
CA PHE A 56 31.34 -2.71 -24.79
C PHE A 56 32.46 -1.66 -24.75
N GLY A 57 33.29 -1.66 -23.70
CA GLY A 57 34.48 -0.81 -23.62
C GLY A 57 34.17 0.65 -23.29
N LEU A 58 32.96 0.95 -22.79
CA LEU A 58 32.64 2.29 -22.32
C LEU A 58 33.58 2.66 -21.18
N LYS A 59 34.37 3.71 -21.41
CA LYS A 59 35.32 4.21 -20.42
C LYS A 59 34.56 4.86 -19.28
N HIS A 60 35.15 4.86 -18.09
CA HIS A 60 34.57 5.45 -16.87
C HIS A 60 34.13 6.92 -17.04
N SER A 61 34.72 7.65 -17.99
CA SER A 61 34.33 9.03 -18.36
C SER A 61 32.92 9.10 -18.93
N ASP A 62 32.54 8.14 -19.76
CA ASP A 62 31.29 8.16 -20.53
C ASP A 62 30.14 7.66 -19.67
N LEU A 63 30.42 6.67 -18.80
CA LEU A 63 29.52 6.25 -17.73
C LEU A 63 29.15 7.41 -16.79
N LYS A 64 30.10 8.29 -16.48
CA LYS A 64 29.88 9.41 -15.56
C LYS A 64 29.15 10.58 -16.22
N ALA A 65 29.15 10.66 -17.56
CA ALA A 65 28.37 11.63 -18.32
C ALA A 65 26.94 11.15 -18.54
N GLY A 66 26.75 9.89 -18.97
CA GLY A 66 25.43 9.29 -19.21
C GLY A 66 24.61 9.03 -17.94
N ALA A 67 25.24 8.82 -16.79
CA ALA A 67 24.53 8.56 -15.53
C ALA A 67 23.92 9.82 -14.86
N ARG A 68 24.11 11.04 -15.40
CA ARG A 68 23.82 12.28 -14.66
C ARG A 68 22.40 12.86 -14.80
N SER A 69 21.64 12.60 -15.87
CA SER A 69 20.29 13.17 -16.04
C SER A 69 19.18 12.12 -15.88
N GLU A 70 19.04 11.19 -16.83
CA GLU A 70 17.93 10.22 -16.85
C GLU A 70 18.07 9.12 -15.80
N PHE A 71 19.27 8.56 -15.64
CA PHE A 71 19.47 7.34 -14.85
C PHE A 71 19.31 7.56 -13.34
N ARG A 72 19.34 8.82 -12.87
CA ARG A 72 19.14 9.13 -11.45
C ARG A 72 17.67 9.15 -11.05
N ILE A 73 16.78 9.62 -11.94
CA ILE A 73 15.36 9.81 -11.64
C ILE A 73 14.61 8.47 -11.67
N TRP A 74 14.91 7.61 -12.64
CA TRP A 74 14.27 6.30 -12.79
C TRP A 74 14.29 5.41 -11.54
N PRO A 75 15.43 5.15 -10.87
CA PRO A 75 15.47 4.31 -9.68
C PRO A 75 14.72 4.95 -8.49
N ILE A 76 14.63 6.28 -8.42
CA ILE A 76 13.85 6.99 -7.40
C ILE A 76 12.35 6.72 -7.62
N ILE A 77 11.88 6.83 -8.87
CA ILE A 77 10.48 6.55 -9.22
C ILE A 77 10.13 5.08 -8.90
N PHE A 78 11.00 4.13 -9.27
CA PHE A 78 10.80 2.71 -8.96
C PHE A 78 10.78 2.45 -7.47
N ALA A 79 11.68 3.06 -6.69
CA ALA A 79 11.69 2.92 -5.24
C ALA A 79 10.39 3.42 -4.60
N ILE A 80 9.86 4.56 -5.06
CA ILE A 80 8.58 5.11 -4.59
C ILE A 80 7.41 4.18 -4.95
N LEU A 81 7.36 3.68 -6.19
CA LEU A 81 6.32 2.74 -6.64
C LEU A 81 6.32 1.44 -5.83
N ILE A 82 7.50 0.84 -5.63
CA ILE A 82 7.64 -0.38 -4.84
C ILE A 82 7.25 -0.14 -3.39
N LEU A 83 7.59 1.02 -2.83
CA LEU A 83 7.23 1.38 -1.47
C LEU A 83 5.72 1.57 -1.31
N LEU A 84 5.05 2.25 -2.24
CA LEU A 84 3.60 2.40 -2.28
C LEU A 84 2.89 1.05 -2.40
N PHE A 85 3.38 0.19 -3.29
CA PHE A 85 2.82 -1.14 -3.51
C PHE A 85 3.01 -2.03 -2.27
N GLY A 86 4.18 -1.92 -1.62
CA GLY A 86 4.46 -2.58 -0.36
C GLY A 86 3.57 -2.09 0.79
N LEU A 87 3.32 -0.77 0.88
CA LEU A 87 2.39 -0.21 1.86
C LEU A 87 0.95 -0.70 1.62
N GLY A 88 0.50 -0.69 0.37
CA GLY A 88 -0.82 -1.18 -0.02
C GLY A 88 -1.00 -2.66 0.32
N ASN A 89 0.02 -3.49 0.11
CA ASN A 89 -0.03 -4.91 0.45
C ASN A 89 0.05 -5.15 1.97
N ALA A 90 0.99 -4.52 2.66
CA ALA A 90 1.23 -4.74 4.10
C ALA A 90 0.08 -4.22 4.96
N PHE A 91 -0.47 -3.04 4.63
CA PHE A 91 -1.49 -2.40 5.45
C PHE A 91 -2.90 -2.51 4.86
N GLY A 92 -3.06 -2.56 3.53
CA GLY A 92 -4.38 -2.54 2.90
C GLY A 92 -5.29 -3.68 3.32
N GLN A 93 -4.76 -4.91 3.44
CA GLN A 93 -5.57 -6.06 3.87
C GLN A 93 -5.94 -6.04 5.35
N GLN A 94 -5.06 -5.52 6.22
CA GLN A 94 -5.36 -5.43 7.66
C GLN A 94 -6.48 -4.43 7.94
N THR A 95 -6.50 -3.30 7.25
CA THR A 95 -7.56 -2.30 7.41
C THR A 95 -8.89 -2.80 6.85
N LEU A 96 -8.86 -3.64 5.80
CA LEU A 96 -10.05 -4.29 5.27
C LEU A 96 -10.64 -5.28 6.27
N ASN A 97 -9.82 -6.19 6.81
CA ASN A 97 -10.27 -7.22 7.75
C ASN A 97 -10.72 -6.64 9.10
N GLN A 98 -10.28 -5.44 9.48
CA GLN A 98 -10.75 -4.72 10.66
C GLN A 98 -11.97 -3.83 10.37
N GLY A 99 -12.17 -3.39 9.12
CA GLY A 99 -13.22 -2.47 8.70
C GLY A 99 -14.51 -3.15 8.24
N THR A 100 -14.44 -4.31 7.58
CA THR A 100 -15.58 -5.22 7.52
C THR A 100 -15.77 -5.72 8.92
N GLY A 101 -16.81 -5.23 9.61
CA GLY A 101 -17.10 -5.59 10.98
C GLY A 101 -16.84 -7.08 11.16
N SER A 102 -15.77 -7.39 11.90
CA SER A 102 -15.57 -8.70 12.48
C SER A 102 -16.76 -8.87 13.42
N THR A 103 -17.89 -9.27 12.83
CA THR A 103 -18.94 -10.01 13.50
C THR A 103 -18.16 -11.18 14.04
N GLY A 104 -17.78 -11.07 15.31
CA GLY A 104 -16.88 -12.01 15.94
C GLY A 104 -17.32 -13.40 15.52
N THR A 105 -16.37 -14.22 15.12
CA THR A 105 -16.57 -15.65 15.01
C THR A 105 -17.15 -16.11 16.35
N GLY A 106 -18.48 -16.07 16.45
CA GLY A 106 -19.25 -16.89 17.33
C GLY A 106 -18.91 -18.27 16.84
N THR A 107 -17.90 -18.87 17.45
CA THR A 107 -17.77 -20.31 17.58
C THR A 107 -19.08 -20.79 18.21
N THR A 108 -20.12 -20.91 17.41
CA THR A 108 -21.17 -21.88 17.67
C THR A 108 -20.54 -23.21 17.34
N SER A 109 -19.79 -23.75 18.30
CA SER A 109 -19.59 -25.18 18.41
C SER A 109 -20.97 -25.81 18.66
N THR A 110 -21.81 -25.88 17.64
CA THR A 110 -22.95 -26.77 17.62
C THR A 110 -22.42 -28.11 17.15
N SER A 111 -21.85 -28.85 18.10
CA SER A 111 -21.76 -30.30 17.98
C SER A 111 -23.20 -30.81 18.02
N GLY A 112 -23.62 -31.47 16.93
CA GLY A 112 -25.00 -31.80 16.65
C GLY A 112 -25.67 -32.68 17.70
N THR A 113 -26.95 -32.42 17.92
CA THR A 113 -27.92 -33.46 18.22
C THR A 113 -29.21 -33.05 17.52
N ASP A 114 -29.49 -33.71 16.40
CA ASP A 114 -30.72 -33.59 15.62
C ASP A 114 -31.96 -33.75 16.52
N THR A 115 -32.87 -32.79 16.50
CA THR A 115 -34.27 -33.03 16.81
C THR A 115 -35.12 -32.10 15.94
N SER A 116 -35.56 -32.68 14.82
CA SER A 116 -36.58 -32.13 13.93
C SER A 116 -37.86 -31.82 14.69
N VAL A 117 -38.22 -30.54 14.79
CA VAL A 117 -39.58 -30.10 15.14
C VAL A 117 -40.15 -29.34 13.95
N THR A 118 -41.06 -30.02 13.25
CA THR A 118 -41.93 -29.47 12.22
C THR A 118 -43.20 -28.96 12.91
N THR A 119 -43.40 -27.65 13.00
CA THR A 119 -44.74 -27.05 13.12
C THR A 119 -44.71 -25.58 12.67
N THR A 120 -45.29 -25.38 11.48
CA THR A 120 -46.35 -24.42 11.14
C THR A 120 -46.40 -23.05 11.83
N ASP A 121 -46.47 -22.03 10.95
CA ASP A 121 -47.13 -20.72 11.09
C ASP A 121 -46.43 -19.58 11.86
N ASN A 122 -45.91 -18.59 11.12
CA ASN A 122 -46.48 -17.23 11.19
C ASN A 122 -46.03 -16.36 10.00
N LEU A 123 -47.00 -15.73 9.34
CA LEU A 123 -46.80 -14.54 8.52
C LEU A 123 -46.08 -13.46 9.36
N THR A 124 -44.99 -12.89 8.85
CA THR A 124 -44.62 -11.50 9.17
C THR A 124 -44.12 -10.84 7.90
N VAL A 125 -45.07 -10.20 7.24
CA VAL A 125 -44.86 -9.12 6.27
C VAL A 125 -44.26 -7.93 7.04
N GLY A 126 -43.16 -7.39 6.51
CA GLY A 126 -42.82 -5.97 6.65
C GLY A 126 -42.01 -5.57 7.88
N ASN A 127 -40.92 -4.84 7.61
CA ASN A 127 -40.21 -3.96 8.53
C ASN A 127 -39.67 -4.58 9.82
N ASN A 128 -38.40 -5.01 9.75
CA ASN A 128 -37.40 -4.50 10.68
C ASN A 128 -36.08 -4.45 9.91
N GLY A 129 -35.87 -3.31 9.23
CA GLY A 129 -34.55 -2.95 8.75
C GLY A 129 -33.59 -2.96 9.94
N ALA A 130 -32.68 -3.92 9.95
CA ALA A 130 -31.40 -3.74 10.59
C ALA A 130 -30.59 -2.86 9.63
N PRO A 131 -30.42 -1.55 9.89
CA PRO A 131 -29.63 -0.71 9.02
C PRO A 131 -28.16 -1.06 9.27
N GLY A 132 -27.48 -1.58 8.25
CA GLY A 132 -26.02 -1.59 8.22
C GLY A 132 -25.34 -2.96 8.33
N THR A 133 -25.81 -3.97 7.61
CA THR A 133 -24.89 -5.02 7.15
C THR A 133 -24.02 -4.43 6.03
N PRO A 134 -22.67 -4.43 6.15
CA PRO A 134 -21.77 -3.86 5.14
C PRO A 134 -21.83 -4.53 3.76
N ASP A 135 -22.56 -5.64 3.64
CA ASP A 135 -22.59 -6.51 2.47
C ASP A 135 -23.60 -6.08 1.39
N GLU A 136 -24.50 -5.13 1.67
CA GLU A 136 -25.47 -4.66 0.67
C GLU A 136 -25.24 -3.18 0.33
N THR A 137 -24.46 -2.94 -0.72
CA THR A 137 -24.44 -1.64 -1.44
C THR A 137 -25.71 -1.41 -2.28
N ALA A 138 -26.70 -2.29 -2.15
CA ALA A 138 -28.00 -2.25 -2.79
C ALA A 138 -29.07 -1.61 -1.87
N THR A 139 -28.74 -0.49 -1.24
CA THR A 139 -29.75 0.34 -0.54
C THR A 139 -30.32 1.37 -1.53
N ASP A 140 -31.60 1.75 -1.42
CA ASP A 140 -32.23 2.77 -2.29
C ASP A 140 -31.63 4.18 -2.16
N ASN A 141 -30.67 4.37 -1.25
CA ASN A 141 -30.06 5.65 -0.98
C ASN A 141 -28.70 5.79 -1.69
N PHE A 142 -28.75 6.25 -2.95
CA PHE A 142 -27.58 6.50 -3.80
C PHE A 142 -26.48 7.31 -3.09
N GLY A 143 -26.85 8.30 -2.26
CA GLY A 143 -25.89 9.11 -1.51
C GLY A 143 -25.05 8.30 -0.53
N ASN A 144 -25.67 7.37 0.21
CA ASN A 144 -24.96 6.47 1.11
C ASN A 144 -24.11 5.45 0.35
N ASN A 145 -24.57 4.94 -0.79
CA ASN A 145 -23.81 3.96 -1.57
C ASN A 145 -22.57 4.59 -2.23
N VAL A 146 -22.69 5.82 -2.74
CA VAL A 146 -21.56 6.58 -3.28
C VAL A 146 -20.57 6.92 -2.17
N LEU A 147 -21.05 7.38 -1.01
CA LEU A 147 -20.18 7.66 0.12
C LEU A 147 -19.47 6.39 0.60
N ASN A 148 -20.17 5.27 0.81
CA ASN A 148 -19.56 4.00 1.19
C ASN A 148 -18.54 3.48 0.17
N THR A 149 -18.77 3.71 -1.12
CA THR A 149 -17.81 3.34 -2.17
C THR A 149 -16.57 4.24 -2.11
N LEU A 150 -16.71 5.52 -1.80
CA LEU A 150 -15.60 6.47 -1.65
C LEU A 150 -14.81 6.28 -0.35
N VAL A 151 -15.46 5.83 0.74
CA VAL A 151 -14.77 5.51 2.01
C VAL A 151 -14.28 4.05 2.05
N ASN A 152 -14.53 3.25 1.00
CA ASN A 152 -14.02 1.89 0.94
C ASN A 152 -12.50 1.91 0.73
N PRO A 153 -11.69 1.30 1.63
CA PRO A 153 -10.24 1.39 1.56
C PRO A 153 -9.64 0.73 0.31
N GLN A 154 -10.30 -0.24 -0.33
CA GLN A 154 -9.87 -0.80 -1.63
C GLN A 154 -10.04 0.21 -2.76
N VAL A 155 -11.18 0.88 -2.80
CA VAL A 155 -11.49 1.86 -3.85
C VAL A 155 -10.64 3.11 -3.65
N LEU A 156 -10.43 3.54 -2.40
CA LEU A 156 -9.53 4.65 -2.07
C LEU A 156 -8.09 4.34 -2.49
N GLY A 157 -7.62 3.10 -2.24
CA GLY A 157 -6.32 2.63 -2.72
C GLY A 157 -6.19 2.69 -4.25
N MET A 158 -7.20 2.20 -4.97
CA MET A 158 -7.24 2.26 -6.44
C MET A 158 -7.23 3.71 -6.97
N ILE A 159 -8.01 4.60 -6.35
CA ILE A 159 -8.05 6.03 -6.69
C ILE A 159 -6.70 6.70 -6.44
N VAL A 160 -6.05 6.42 -5.30
CA VAL A 160 -4.74 6.97 -4.95
C VAL A 160 -3.67 6.50 -5.93
N VAL A 161 -3.64 5.22 -6.29
CA VAL A 161 -2.71 4.68 -7.29
C VAL A 161 -2.93 5.33 -8.66
N MET A 162 -4.20 5.52 -9.06
CA MET A 162 -4.55 6.22 -10.30
C MET A 162 -4.09 7.68 -10.29
N LEU A 163 -4.26 8.40 -9.17
CA LEU A 163 -3.79 9.77 -8.98
C LEU A 163 -2.26 9.87 -9.08
N ILE A 164 -1.54 8.96 -8.43
CA ILE A 164 -0.07 8.92 -8.48
C ILE A 164 0.40 8.64 -9.90
N GLY A 165 -0.25 7.71 -10.62
CA GLY A 165 0.03 7.44 -12.04
C GLY A 165 -0.22 8.66 -12.94
N ALA A 166 -1.33 9.39 -12.72
CA ALA A 166 -1.64 10.61 -13.45
C ALA A 166 -0.62 11.72 -13.18
N PHE A 167 -0.19 11.91 -11.92
CA PHE A 167 0.87 12.86 -11.57
C PHE A 167 2.23 12.46 -12.15
N ALA A 168 2.56 11.17 -12.16
CA ALA A 168 3.79 10.68 -12.78
C ALA A 168 3.81 10.96 -14.29
N MET A 169 2.71 10.67 -14.99
CA MET A 169 2.57 11.03 -16.42
C MET A 169 2.67 12.55 -16.62
N PHE A 170 1.98 13.35 -15.79
CA PHE A 170 2.02 14.81 -15.91
C PHE A 170 3.44 15.39 -15.74
N LEU A 171 4.20 14.87 -14.77
CA LEU A 171 5.59 15.28 -14.54
C LEU A 171 6.51 14.82 -15.68
N LEU A 172 6.29 13.63 -16.24
CA LEU A 172 7.02 13.15 -17.42
C LEU A 172 6.74 14.01 -18.65
N THR A 173 5.48 14.36 -18.90
CA THR A 173 5.08 15.19 -20.04
C THR A 173 5.65 16.60 -19.94
N LYS A 174 5.67 17.20 -18.74
CA LYS A 174 6.23 18.55 -18.55
C LYS A 174 7.75 18.59 -18.75
N SER A 175 8.47 17.58 -18.29
CA SER A 175 9.94 17.50 -18.43
C SER A 175 10.41 17.46 -19.90
N TRP A 176 9.55 16.98 -20.80
CA TRP A 176 9.84 16.95 -22.23
C TRP A 176 9.63 18.32 -22.90
N ILE A 177 8.65 19.10 -22.43
CA ILE A 177 8.31 20.43 -22.98
C ILE A 177 9.35 21.50 -22.65
N ASP A 178 10.03 21.41 -21.50
CA ASP A 178 11.00 22.43 -21.07
C ASP A 178 12.42 22.24 -21.67
N ASN A 179 12.64 21.25 -22.55
CA ASN A 179 13.94 20.95 -23.18
C ASN A 179 14.03 21.34 -24.68
N ASP A 180 12.99 21.97 -25.24
CA ASP A 180 13.03 22.68 -26.53
C ASP A 180 13.03 24.21 -26.29
#